data_AF-A0A429MIG1-F1
#
_entry.id   AF-A0A429MIG1-F1
#
_cell.length_a   1.000
_cell.length_b   1.000
_cell.length_c   1.000
_cell.angle_alpha   90.00
_cell.angle_beta   90.00
_cell.angle_gamma   90.00
#
_symmetry.space_group_name_H-M   'P 1'
#
loop_
_entity.id
_entity.type
_entity.pdbx_description
1 polymer ?
#
loop_
_entity_poly.entity_id
_entity_poly.type
_entity_poly.pdbx_seq_one_letter_code
_entity_poly.pdbx_strand_id
1 'polypeptide(L)'
;MNIKQQFTEVEFGQQKIKVPKGGYYDRFRMNPDLDKVAQDPAAGNIDFFRHIPKKIVESRVGPVWAPNFYYRSANVQLLMLAPIKQIKAKLPADLTPLQPFPGYGLV
;
A
#
# COMPACT_ATOMS: atom_id res chain seq x y z
N MET A 1 14.53 -12.79 15.02
CA MET A 1 15.31 -13.51 13.99
C MET A 1 15.35 -12.64 12.74
N ASN A 2 16.52 -12.11 12.39
CA ASN A 2 16.66 -11.14 11.29
C ASN A 2 16.70 -11.93 9.96
N ILE A 3 15.53 -12.35 9.47
CA ILE A 3 15.42 -13.05 8.19
C ILE A 3 15.73 -12.00 7.12
N LYS A 4 16.87 -12.13 6.42
CA LYS A 4 17.13 -11.32 5.23
C LYS A 4 15.95 -11.52 4.28
N GLN A 5 15.20 -10.44 4.04
CA GLN A 5 14.02 -10.47 3.20
C GLN A 5 14.43 -10.89 1.79
N GLN A 6 13.96 -12.06 1.36
CA GLN A 6 14.21 -12.57 0.01
C GLN A 6 13.21 -11.93 -0.96
N PHE A 7 13.68 -11.62 -2.16
CA PHE A 7 12.85 -11.04 -3.21
C PHE A 7 12.80 -11.98 -4.42
N THR A 8 11.70 -11.90 -5.16
CA THR A 8 11.53 -12.55 -6.45
C THR A 8 11.09 -11.52 -7.49
N GLU A 9 11.49 -11.73 -8.74
CA GLU A 9 11.14 -10.85 -9.85
C GLU A 9 9.82 -11.30 -10.47
N VAL A 10 8.93 -10.35 -10.72
CA VAL A 10 7.55 -10.62 -11.15
C VAL A 10 7.14 -9.56 -12.16
N GLU A 11 6.24 -9.92 -13.07
CA GLU A 11 5.68 -8.99 -14.05
C GLU A 11 4.54 -8.16 -13.44
N PHE A 12 4.57 -6.86 -13.71
CA PHE A 12 3.53 -5.90 -13.35
C PHE A 12 3.29 -4.97 -14.54
N GLY A 13 2.17 -5.20 -15.25
CA GLY A 13 2.00 -4.65 -16.59
C GLY A 13 3.15 -5.12 -17.47
N GLN A 14 3.90 -4.18 -18.05
CA GLN A 14 5.07 -4.43 -18.89
C GLN A 14 6.40 -4.31 -18.12
N GLN A 15 6.34 -4.10 -16.81
CA GLN A 15 7.52 -3.87 -15.96
C GLN A 15 7.88 -5.12 -15.17
N LYS A 16 9.17 -5.31 -14.90
CA LYS A 16 9.68 -6.32 -13.98
C LYS A 16 10.01 -5.68 -12.64
N ILE A 17 9.37 -6.15 -11.58
CA ILE A 17 9.54 -5.59 -10.23
C ILE A 17 9.96 -6.67 -9.24
N LYS A 18 10.71 -6.27 -8.21
CA LYS A 18 11.08 -7.16 -7.09
C LYS A 18 10.01 -7.09 -6.00
N VAL A 19 9.46 -8.24 -5.63
CA VAL A 19 8.49 -8.35 -4.52
C VAL A 19 8.97 -9.35 -3.48
N PRO A 20 8.53 -9.25 -2.22
CA PRO A 20 8.91 -10.21 -1.19
C PRO A 20 8.49 -11.63 -1.60
N LYS A 21 9.47 -12.54 -1.62
CA LYS A 21 9.25 -13.95 -1.98
C LYS A 21 8.26 -14.59 -1.01
N GLY A 22 7.25 -15.27 -1.52
CA GLY A 22 6.15 -15.86 -0.73
C GLY A 22 5.14 -14.85 -0.18
N GLY A 23 5.30 -13.55 -0.44
CA GLY A 23 4.31 -12.53 -0.08
C GLY A 23 3.04 -12.61 -0.91
N TYR A 24 2.00 -11.83 -0.57
CA TYR A 24 0.72 -11.87 -1.28
C TYR A 24 0.84 -11.59 -2.78
N TYR A 25 1.62 -10.58 -3.16
CA TYR A 25 1.79 -10.26 -4.57
C TYR A 25 2.58 -11.34 -5.33
N ASP A 26 3.49 -12.04 -4.63
CA ASP A 26 4.17 -13.20 -5.19
C ASP A 26 3.21 -14.36 -5.47
N ARG A 27 2.40 -14.70 -4.46
CA ARG A 27 1.46 -15.84 -4.47
C ARG A 27 0.28 -15.64 -5.41
N PHE A 28 -0.29 -14.42 -5.45
CA PHE A 28 -1.61 -14.21 -6.05
C PHE A 28 -1.65 -13.18 -7.18
N ARG A 29 -0.55 -12.45 -7.42
CA ARG A 29 -0.47 -11.40 -8.46
C ARG A 29 -1.64 -10.40 -8.31
N MET A 30 -2.11 -9.81 -9.42
CA MET A 30 -3.15 -8.78 -9.41
C MET A 30 -4.59 -9.33 -9.51
N ASN A 31 -4.76 -10.60 -9.91
CA ASN A 31 -6.06 -11.27 -10.02
C ASN A 31 -6.10 -12.53 -9.13
N PRO A 32 -6.24 -12.34 -7.81
CA PRO A 32 -6.16 -13.42 -6.83
C PRO A 32 -7.40 -14.33 -6.89
N ASP A 33 -7.19 -15.62 -6.65
CA ASP A 33 -8.26 -16.53 -6.24
C ASP A 33 -8.67 -16.21 -4.79
N LEU A 34 -9.86 -15.62 -4.63
CA LEU A 34 -10.34 -15.17 -3.31
C LEU A 34 -10.63 -16.34 -2.36
N ASP A 35 -10.92 -17.55 -2.86
CA ASP A 35 -11.12 -18.71 -1.97
C ASP A 35 -9.81 -19.15 -1.33
N LYS A 36 -8.69 -19.02 -2.04
CA LYS A 36 -7.35 -19.26 -1.48
C LYS A 36 -6.92 -18.15 -0.52
N VAL A 37 -7.25 -16.89 -0.83
CA VAL A 37 -6.94 -15.76 0.05
C VAL A 37 -7.72 -15.87 1.37
N ALA A 38 -8.99 -16.29 1.33
CA ALA A 38 -9.84 -16.46 2.51
C ALA A 38 -9.31 -17.49 3.53
N GLN A 39 -8.45 -18.42 3.09
CA GLN A 39 -7.83 -19.40 3.98
C GLN A 39 -6.72 -18.79 4.86
N ASP A 40 -6.21 -17.60 4.53
CA ASP A 40 -5.17 -16.92 5.29
C ASP A 40 -5.80 -16.06 6.41
N PRO A 41 -5.62 -16.40 7.70
CA PRO A 41 -6.21 -15.64 8.81
C PRO A 41 -5.75 -14.18 8.86
N ALA A 42 -4.60 -13.85 8.25
CA ALA A 42 -4.11 -12.48 8.17
C ALA A 42 -4.96 -11.61 7.23
N ALA A 43 -5.65 -12.20 6.25
CA ALA A 43 -6.53 -11.48 5.33
C ALA A 43 -7.83 -10.99 5.99
N GLY A 44 -8.31 -11.66 7.04
CA GLY A 44 -9.59 -11.35 7.67
C GLY A 44 -10.79 -11.67 6.78
N ASN A 45 -11.92 -10.99 6.97
CA ASN A 45 -13.10 -11.15 6.12
C ASN A 45 -12.91 -10.38 4.80
N ILE A 46 -13.00 -11.09 3.68
CA ILE A 46 -12.84 -10.55 2.33
C ILE A 46 -14.11 -10.60 1.47
N ASP A 47 -15.27 -10.90 2.05
CA ASP A 47 -16.53 -11.09 1.31
C ASP A 47 -16.93 -9.84 0.52
N PHE A 48 -16.61 -8.65 1.03
CA PHE A 48 -16.80 -7.39 0.31
C PHE A 48 -16.18 -7.43 -1.10
N PHE A 49 -14.98 -8.00 -1.26
CA PHE A 49 -14.27 -8.04 -2.53
C PHE A 49 -14.85 -9.05 -3.53
N ARG A 50 -15.57 -10.09 -3.07
CA ARG A 50 -16.18 -11.12 -3.94
C ARG A 50 -17.19 -10.54 -4.94
N HIS A 51 -17.76 -9.38 -4.61
CA HIS A 51 -18.78 -8.70 -5.40
C HIS A 51 -18.17 -7.67 -6.37
N ILE A 52 -16.85 -7.45 -6.31
CA ILE A 52 -16.12 -6.45 -7.10
C ILE A 52 -15.31 -7.17 -8.18
N PRO A 53 -15.77 -7.18 -9.45
CA PRO A 53 -15.05 -7.88 -10.50
C PRO A 53 -13.73 -7.18 -10.81
N LYS A 54 -12.68 -7.98 -10.97
CA LYS A 54 -11.42 -7.53 -11.55
C LYS A 54 -11.61 -7.29 -13.05
N LYS A 55 -11.04 -6.21 -13.57
CA LYS A 55 -11.00 -5.89 -15.00
C LYS A 55 -9.58 -5.47 -15.39
N ILE A 56 -9.19 -5.78 -16.62
CA ILE A 56 -7.96 -5.24 -17.20
C ILE A 56 -8.22 -3.79 -17.58
N VAL A 57 -7.35 -2.89 -17.14
CA VAL A 57 -7.38 -1.47 -17.48
C VAL A 57 -6.01 -1.04 -17.99
N GLU A 58 -6.02 -0.16 -18.99
CA GLU A 58 -4.79 0.47 -19.46
C GLU A 58 -4.25 1.43 -18.40
N SER A 59 -2.96 1.32 -18.10
CA SER A 59 -2.27 2.16 -17.13
C SER A 59 -0.94 2.64 -17.69
N ARG A 60 -0.26 3.53 -16.95
CA ARG A 60 1.06 4.04 -17.35
C ARG A 60 2.15 2.97 -17.45
N VAL A 61 1.94 1.82 -16.82
CA VAL A 61 2.87 0.68 -16.87
C VAL A 61 2.38 -0.44 -17.79
N GLY A 62 1.36 -0.17 -18.60
CA GLY A 62 0.67 -1.15 -19.44
C GLY A 62 -0.60 -1.73 -18.80
N PRO A 63 -1.17 -2.80 -19.40
CA PRO A 63 -2.42 -3.39 -18.93
C PRO A 63 -2.28 -4.05 -17.55
N VAL A 64 -3.16 -3.71 -16.61
CA VAL A 64 -3.15 -4.25 -15.24
C VAL A 64 -4.55 -4.62 -14.77
N TRP A 65 -4.67 -5.58 -13.84
CA TRP A 65 -5.94 -5.90 -13.21
C TRP A 65 -6.29 -4.88 -12.11
N ALA A 66 -7.47 -4.28 -12.20
CA ALA A 66 -8.01 -3.32 -11.24
C ALA A 66 -9.43 -3.73 -10.78
N PRO A 67 -9.90 -3.30 -9.58
CA PRO A 67 -9.18 -2.48 -8.59
C PRO A 67 -8.20 -3.32 -7.75
N ASN A 68 -7.24 -2.68 -7.06
CA ASN A 68 -6.36 -3.37 -6.11
C ASN A 68 -7.13 -3.71 -4.82
N PHE A 69 -6.87 -4.88 -4.23
CA PHE A 69 -7.48 -5.30 -2.97
C PHE A 69 -6.46 -5.19 -1.84
N TYR A 70 -6.86 -4.53 -0.76
CA TYR A 70 -6.09 -4.43 0.48
C TYR A 70 -6.88 -5.19 1.55
N TYR A 71 -6.42 -6.39 1.90
CA TYR A 71 -7.22 -7.32 2.69
C TYR A 71 -7.36 -6.89 4.15
N ARG A 72 -6.26 -6.40 4.75
CA ARG A 72 -6.27 -5.94 6.13
C ARG A 72 -5.27 -4.82 6.33
N SER A 73 -5.68 -3.82 7.09
CA SER A 73 -4.82 -2.77 7.61
C SER A 73 -5.11 -2.60 9.10
N ALA A 74 -4.06 -2.40 9.88
CA ALA A 74 -4.16 -2.00 11.28
C ALA A 74 -3.19 -0.84 11.49
N ASN A 75 -3.72 0.32 11.86
CA ASN A 75 -2.95 1.54 12.06
C ASN A 75 -3.23 2.12 13.44
N VAL A 76 -2.17 2.57 14.10
CA VAL A 76 -2.25 3.46 15.26
C VAL A 76 -1.62 4.78 14.83
N GLN A 77 -2.35 5.87 14.95
CA GLN A 77 -1.88 7.20 14.61
C GLN A 77 -1.88 8.05 15.87
N LEU A 78 -0.75 8.71 16.12
CA LEU A 78 -0.62 9.72 17.15
C LEU A 78 -0.36 11.04 16.44
N LEU A 79 -1.23 12.01 16.69
CA LEU A 79 -1.11 13.35 16.13
C LEU A 79 -0.51 14.27 17.20
N MET A 80 0.61 14.92 16.89
CA MET A 80 1.36 15.73 17.84
C MET A 80 1.62 17.13 17.32
N LEU A 81 1.77 18.09 18.24
CA LEU A 81 2.26 19.41 17.91
C LEU A 81 3.78 19.37 17.69
N ALA A 82 4.25 20.07 16.65
CA ALA A 82 5.68 20.27 16.41
C ALA A 82 5.97 21.71 15.97
N PRO A 83 7.16 22.28 16.27
CA PRO A 83 7.51 23.64 15.88
C PRO A 83 7.46 23.82 14.35
N ILE A 84 6.70 24.82 13.88
CA ILE A 84 6.42 25.00 12.45
C ILE A 84 7.68 25.19 11.60
N LYS A 85 8.73 25.79 12.18
CA LYS A 85 10.03 25.98 11.52
C LYS A 85 10.71 24.66 11.17
N GLN A 86 10.60 23.65 12.06
CA GLN A 86 11.22 22.34 11.84
C GLN A 86 10.46 21.53 10.78
N ILE A 87 9.13 21.66 10.74
CA ILE A 87 8.30 21.01 9.72
C ILE A 87 8.63 21.60 8.34
N LYS A 88 8.67 22.94 8.20
CA LYS A 88 8.99 23.62 6.93
C LYS A 88 10.36 23.24 6.39
N ALA A 89 11.37 23.09 7.24
CA ALA A 89 12.71 22.70 6.81
C ALA A 89 12.79 21.27 6.23
N LYS A 90 11.79 20.41 6.48
CA LYS A 90 11.73 19.03 5.99
C LYS A 90 10.75 18.83 4.83
N LEU A 91 9.95 19.83 4.52
CA LEU A 91 8.97 19.75 3.45
C LEU A 91 9.59 20.21 2.12
N PRO A 92 9.21 19.59 0.98
CA PRO A 92 9.42 20.16 -0.34
C PRO A 92 8.85 21.58 -0.43
N ALA A 93 9.47 22.43 -1.27
CA ALA A 93 9.13 23.85 -1.38
C ALA A 93 7.65 24.11 -1.73
N ASP A 94 7.03 23.19 -2.49
CA ASP A 94 5.64 23.33 -2.94
C ASP A 94 4.61 22.92 -1.87
N LEU A 95 5.04 22.38 -0.72
CA LEU A 95 4.15 21.92 0.34
C LEU A 95 4.08 22.92 1.50
N THR A 96 2.86 23.31 1.87
CA THR A 96 2.60 24.17 3.03
C THR A 96 2.09 23.33 4.21
N PRO A 97 2.76 23.33 5.37
CA PRO A 97 2.31 22.58 6.54
C PRO A 97 1.05 23.19 7.17
N LEU A 98 0.17 22.32 7.70
CA LEU A 98 -0.98 22.75 8.49
C LEU A 98 -0.51 23.40 9.81
N GLN A 99 -1.08 24.54 10.16
CA GLN A 99 -0.70 25.32 11.34
C GLN A 99 -1.95 25.68 12.16
N PRO A 100 -2.43 24.78 13.04
CA PRO A 100 -3.63 25.04 13.84
C PRO A 100 -3.40 26.08 14.95
N PHE A 101 -2.14 26.29 15.38
CA PHE A 101 -1.77 27.28 16.40
C PHE A 101 -0.57 28.13 15.94
N PRO A 102 -0.46 29.40 16.36
CA PRO A 102 0.71 30.22 16.06
C PRO A 102 2.02 29.53 16.46
N GLY A 103 2.93 29.34 15.50
CA GLY A 103 4.25 28.73 15.74
C GLY A 103 4.29 27.20 15.74
N TYR A 104 3.16 26.50 15.68
CA TYR A 104 3.09 25.03 15.75
C TYR A 104 2.26 24.42 14.63
N GLY A 105 2.81 23.38 14.01
CA GLY A 105 2.08 22.51 13.08
C GLY A 105 1.80 21.13 13.69
N LEU A 106 1.30 20.21 12.87
CA LEU A 106 0.98 18.84 13.26
C LEU A 106 1.88 17.84 12.53
N VAL A 107 2.23 16.76 13.23
CA VAL A 107 2.95 15.59 12.70
C VAL A 107 2.35 14.28 13.21
#